data_AF-A0A950RY27-F1
#
_entry.id   AF-A0A950RY27-F1
#
_cell.length_a   1.000
_cell.length_b   1.000
_cell.length_c   1.000
_cell.angle_alpha   90.00
_cell.angle_beta   90.00
_cell.angle_gamma   90.00
#
_symmetry.space_group_name_H-M   'P 1'
#
loop_
_entity.id
_entity.type
_entity.pdbx_description
1 polymer ?
#
loop_
_entity_poly.entity_id
_entity_poly.type
_entity_poly.pdbx_seq_one_letter_code
_entity_poly.pdbx_strand_id
1 'polypeptide(L)'
;MTDLLPALLGVALVAAAAAYTLLPFIRGARVATDTPHTSLSTERALLYRQVLELEFDHQVGKLSDEDFRELSADLLAHASDLLREERGSLGELDDEIEREIAAARAAFAAARRPRSPRKRKRTVETVP
;
A
#
# COMPACT_ATOMS: atom_id res chain seq x y z
N MET A 1 -16.48 53.70 5.75
CA MET A 1 -17.01 52.44 6.35
C MET A 1 -17.33 51.38 5.30
N THR A 2 -17.47 51.76 4.03
CA THR A 2 -17.67 50.86 2.87
C THR A 2 -16.40 50.11 2.45
N ASP A 3 -15.20 50.65 2.71
CA ASP A 3 -13.92 50.05 2.28
C ASP A 3 -13.44 48.91 3.18
N LEU A 4 -14.00 48.80 4.39
CA LEU A 4 -13.68 47.74 5.33
C LEU A 4 -14.27 46.39 4.89
N LEU A 5 -15.38 46.43 4.16
CA LEU A 5 -16.11 45.25 3.70
C LEU A 5 -15.33 44.48 2.61
N PRO A 6 -14.83 45.10 1.52
CA PRO A 6 -13.98 44.41 0.56
C PRO A 6 -12.62 44.00 1.17
N ALA A 7 -12.05 44.80 2.07
CA ALA A 7 -10.80 44.45 2.75
C ALA A 7 -10.95 43.19 3.62
N LEU A 8 -12.02 43.10 4.41
CA LEU A 8 -12.31 41.93 5.23
C LEU A 8 -12.55 40.68 4.37
N LEU A 9 -13.26 40.83 3.25
CA LEU A 9 -13.53 39.74 2.32
C LEU A 9 -12.24 39.24 1.65
N GLY A 10 -11.34 40.14 1.26
CA GLY A 10 -10.03 39.78 0.73
C GLY A 10 -9.19 39.01 1.75
N VAL A 11 -9.12 39.48 2.99
CA VAL A 11 -8.39 38.78 4.08
C VAL A 11 -8.98 37.40 4.34
N ALA A 12 -10.31 37.27 4.39
CA ALA A 12 -10.99 36.00 4.59
C ALA A 12 -10.68 35.00 3.46
N LEU A 13 -10.63 35.48 2.21
CA LEU A 13 -10.37 34.63 1.04
C LEU A 13 -8.91 34.16 1.01
N VAL A 14 -7.96 35.03 1.34
CA VAL A 14 -6.55 34.65 1.52
C VAL A 14 -6.37 33.64 2.66
N ALA A 15 -7.03 33.87 3.80
CA ALA A 15 -6.99 32.94 4.93
C ALA A 15 -7.60 31.57 4.57
N ALA A 16 -8.71 31.55 3.82
CA ALA A 16 -9.33 30.32 3.36
C ALA A 16 -8.43 29.56 2.36
N ALA A 17 -7.79 30.27 1.43
CA ALA A 17 -6.84 29.67 0.49
C ALA A 17 -5.63 29.09 1.23
N ALA A 18 -5.03 29.85 2.16
CA ALA A 18 -3.92 29.38 3.00
C ALA A 18 -4.32 28.18 3.86
N ALA A 19 -5.52 28.19 4.45
CA ALA A 19 -6.05 27.06 5.20
C ALA A 19 -6.21 25.84 4.29
N TYR A 20 -6.76 26.01 3.08
CA TYR A 20 -6.94 24.93 2.11
C TYR A 20 -5.61 24.31 1.67
N THR A 21 -4.56 25.12 1.48
CA THR A 21 -3.22 24.61 1.12
C THR A 21 -2.49 23.96 2.29
N LEU A 22 -2.69 24.41 3.53
CA LEU A 22 -2.11 23.77 4.72
C LEU A 22 -2.87 22.53 5.19
N LEU A 23 -4.16 22.41 4.87
CA LEU A 23 -5.02 21.29 5.26
C LEU A 23 -4.48 19.90 4.85
N PRO A 24 -3.97 19.65 3.63
CA PRO A 24 -3.40 18.36 3.26
C PRO A 24 -2.15 18.00 4.07
N PHE A 25 -1.34 19.00 4.45
CA PHE A 25 -0.14 18.78 5.27
C PHE A 25 -0.49 18.30 6.69
N ILE A 26 -1.53 18.87 7.30
CA ILE A 26 -1.97 18.50 8.65
C ILE A 26 -2.76 17.18 8.63
N ARG A 27 -3.54 16.92 7.57
CA ARG A 27 -4.30 15.67 7.43
C ARG A 27 -3.43 14.47 7.09
N GLY A 28 -2.37 14.65 6.31
CA GLY A 28 -1.38 13.59 6.03
C GLY A 28 -0.76 13.02 7.31
N ALA A 29 -0.56 13.85 8.34
CA ALA A 29 -0.04 13.40 9.63
C ALA A 29 -1.03 12.58 10.48
N ARG A 30 -2.34 12.63 10.21
CA ARG A 30 -3.37 11.91 11.00
C ARG A 30 -3.82 10.59 10.39
N VAL A 31 -3.54 10.34 9.11
CA VAL A 31 -3.90 9.10 8.40
C VAL A 31 -2.85 8.00 8.59
N ALA A 32 -1.71 8.32 9.23
CA ALA A 32 -0.60 7.38 9.44
C ALA A 32 -0.82 6.33 10.56
N THR A 33 -2.01 6.29 11.19
CA THR A 33 -2.34 5.29 12.22
C THR A 33 -3.34 4.29 11.64
N ASP A 34 -2.99 3.00 11.66
CA ASP A 34 -3.89 1.81 11.52
C ASP A 34 -3.87 0.96 10.23
N THR A 35 -2.81 0.90 9.43
CA THR A 35 -2.66 -0.24 8.47
C THR A 35 -1.21 -0.65 8.20
N PRO A 36 -0.83 -1.93 8.34
CA PRO A 36 0.51 -2.45 8.01
C PRO A 36 0.92 -2.25 6.54
N HIS A 37 -0.04 -2.12 5.62
CA HIS A 37 0.23 -1.85 4.20
C HIS A 37 0.41 -0.35 3.87
N THR A 38 0.11 0.54 4.81
CA THR A 38 0.25 1.99 4.63
C THR A 38 1.64 2.50 5.01
N SER A 39 2.41 1.75 5.80
CA SER A 39 3.78 2.13 6.18
C SER A 39 4.72 2.16 4.96
N LEU A 40 4.73 1.11 4.14
CA LEU A 40 5.63 1.00 2.98
C LEU A 40 5.27 2.01 1.87
N SER A 41 3.98 2.28 1.66
CA SER A 41 3.53 3.31 0.71
C SER A 41 3.86 4.72 1.19
N THR A 42 3.82 4.97 2.51
CA THR A 42 4.28 6.23 3.11
C THR A 42 5.79 6.39 2.97
N GLU A 43 6.55 5.33 3.17
CA GLU A 43 8.02 5.33 3.05
C GLU A 43 8.48 5.63 1.62
N ARG A 44 7.81 5.07 0.60
CA ARG A 44 8.04 5.46 -0.80
C ARG A 44 7.77 6.94 -1.06
N ALA A 45 6.65 7.45 -0.56
CA ALA A 45 6.28 8.85 -0.77
C ALA A 45 7.32 9.80 -0.18
N LEU A 46 7.91 9.43 0.97
CA LEU A 46 9.00 10.18 1.59
C LEU A 46 10.29 10.13 0.76
N LEU A 47 10.70 8.95 0.28
CA LEU A 47 11.88 8.82 -0.57
C LEU A 47 11.75 9.59 -1.89
N TYR A 48 10.60 9.50 -2.57
CA TYR A 48 10.34 10.29 -3.78
C TYR A 48 10.45 11.79 -3.52
N ARG A 49 9.91 12.23 -2.38
CA ARG A 49 9.99 13.64 -2.00
C ARG A 49 11.42 14.08 -1.72
N GLN A 50 12.23 13.25 -1.05
CA GLN A 50 13.65 13.57 -0.81
C GLN A 50 14.44 13.64 -2.11
N VAL A 51 14.21 12.74 -3.07
CA VAL A 51 14.86 12.82 -4.40
C VAL A 51 14.50 14.13 -5.10
N LEU A 52 13.22 14.52 -5.10
CA LEU A 52 12.78 15.78 -5.70
C LEU A 52 13.39 17.01 -5.02
N GLU A 53 13.49 16.99 -3.69
CA GLU A 53 14.09 18.09 -2.93
C GLU A 53 15.59 18.22 -3.23
N LEU A 54 16.29 17.10 -3.34
CA LEU A 54 17.70 17.05 -3.72
C LEU A 54 17.94 17.59 -5.14
N GLU A 55 17.11 17.18 -6.11
CA GLU A 55 17.15 17.73 -7.48
C GLU A 55 16.85 19.22 -7.51
N PHE A 56 15.89 19.69 -6.71
CA PHE A 56 15.57 21.10 -6.61
C PHE A 56 16.75 21.89 -6.05
N ASP A 57 17.36 21.43 -4.95
CA ASP A 57 18.50 22.09 -4.31
C ASP A 57 19.74 22.13 -5.22
N HIS A 58 19.94 21.11 -6.06
CA HIS A 58 20.95 21.11 -7.11
C HIS A 58 20.63 22.16 -8.20
N GLN A 59 19.40 22.18 -8.73
CA GLN A 59 18.99 23.13 -9.77
C GLN A 59 19.06 24.58 -9.32
N VAL A 60 18.80 24.87 -8.04
CA VAL A 60 18.94 26.22 -7.48
C VAL A 60 20.37 26.57 -7.07
N GLY A 61 21.33 25.67 -7.29
CA GLY A 61 22.75 25.88 -7.04
C GLY A 61 23.15 25.87 -5.57
N LYS A 62 22.30 25.33 -4.67
CA LYS A 62 22.65 25.14 -3.25
C LYS A 62 23.57 23.94 -3.03
N LEU A 63 23.65 23.05 -4.01
CA LEU A 63 24.38 21.80 -3.93
C LEU A 63 25.38 21.69 -5.09
N SER A 64 26.58 21.18 -4.82
CA SER A 64 27.56 20.92 -5.88
C SER A 64 27.20 19.65 -6.67
N ASP A 65 27.69 19.55 -7.91
CA ASP A 65 27.49 18.34 -8.74
C ASP A 65 28.07 17.08 -8.07
N GLU A 66 29.17 17.22 -7.34
CA GLU A 66 29.83 16.12 -6.62
C GLU A 66 28.93 15.61 -5.49
N ASP A 67 28.45 16.52 -4.64
CA ASP A 67 27.57 16.19 -3.50
C ASP A 67 26.23 15.64 -3.99
N PHE A 68 25.70 16.17 -5.09
CA PHE A 68 24.44 15.71 -5.66
C PHE A 68 24.53 14.24 -6.08
N ARG A 69 25.62 13.86 -6.75
CA ARG A 69 25.83 12.47 -7.18
C ARG A 69 25.98 11.52 -6.00
N GLU A 70 26.72 11.92 -4.96
CA GLU A 70 26.92 11.10 -3.78
C GLU A 70 25.59 10.86 -3.03
N LEU A 71 24.85 11.93 -2.75
CA LEU A 71 23.57 11.84 -2.06
C LEU A 71 22.51 11.10 -2.89
N SER A 72 22.48 11.33 -4.21
CA SER A 72 21.55 10.62 -5.10
C SER A 72 21.83 9.13 -5.15
N ALA A 73 23.10 8.72 -5.13
CA ALA A 73 23.48 7.31 -5.15
C ALA A 73 23.02 6.59 -3.87
N ASP A 74 23.16 7.23 -2.71
CA ASP A 74 22.71 6.68 -1.43
C ASP A 74 21.18 6.52 -1.37
N LEU A 75 20.43 7.54 -1.79
CA LEU A 75 18.97 7.48 -1.85
C LEU A 75 18.47 6.40 -2.82
N LEU A 76 19.12 6.25 -3.98
CA LEU A 76 18.76 5.22 -4.96
C LEU A 76 19.08 3.80 -4.45
N ALA A 77 20.13 3.63 -3.65
CA ALA A 77 20.43 2.37 -3.00
C ALA A 77 19.32 1.99 -2.00
N HIS A 78 18.92 2.91 -1.12
CA HIS A 78 17.80 2.70 -0.19
C HIS A 78 16.48 2.39 -0.91
N ALA A 79 16.16 3.13 -1.98
CA ALA A 79 14.96 2.86 -2.78
C ALA A 79 14.99 1.47 -3.43
N SER A 80 16.16 1.01 -3.86
CA SER A 80 16.36 -0.31 -4.47
C SER A 80 16.14 -1.44 -3.47
N ASP A 81 16.61 -1.27 -2.23
CA ASP A 81 16.44 -2.25 -1.16
C ASP A 81 14.97 -2.41 -0.75
N LEU A 82 14.25 -1.29 -0.59
CA LEU A 82 12.81 -1.30 -0.30
C LEU A 82 11.98 -1.99 -1.41
N LEU A 83 12.34 -1.77 -2.69
CA LEU A 83 11.69 -2.44 -3.82
C LEU A 83 11.98 -3.95 -3.86
N ARG A 84 13.08 -4.39 -3.26
CA ARG A 84 13.46 -5.80 -3.16
C ARG A 84 12.68 -6.49 -2.06
N GLU A 85 12.56 -5.84 -0.91
CA GLU A 85 11.76 -6.31 0.22
C GLU A 85 10.28 -6.43 -0.14
N GLU A 86 9.71 -5.44 -0.83
CA GLU A 86 8.32 -5.53 -1.32
C GLU A 86 8.12 -6.74 -2.25
N ARG A 87 9.05 -6.97 -3.18
CA ARG A 87 8.94 -8.12 -4.09
C ARG A 87 9.03 -9.46 -3.37
N GLY A 88 9.84 -9.56 -2.32
CA GLY A 88 9.89 -10.73 -1.46
C GLY A 88 8.56 -10.98 -0.76
N SER A 89 8.01 -9.95 -0.12
CA SER A 89 6.72 -10.03 0.59
C SER A 89 5.55 -10.40 -0.33
N LEU A 90 5.53 -9.88 -1.56
CA LEU A 90 4.50 -10.23 -2.56
C LEU A 90 4.58 -11.70 -2.98
N GLY A 91 5.79 -12.26 -3.12
CA GLY A 91 5.98 -13.67 -3.44
C GLY A 91 5.52 -14.60 -2.32
N GLU A 92 5.85 -14.27 -1.07
CA GLU A 92 5.38 -15.03 0.10
C GLU A 92 3.85 -15.05 0.22
N LEU A 93 3.22 -13.91 -0.08
CA LEU A 93 1.75 -13.79 -0.10
C LEU A 93 1.12 -14.64 -1.22
N ASP A 94 1.71 -14.65 -2.41
CA ASP A 94 1.23 -15.46 -3.55
C ASP A 94 1.31 -16.97 -3.22
N ASP A 95 2.39 -17.39 -2.58
CA ASP A 95 2.59 -18.78 -2.11
C ASP A 95 1.57 -19.17 -1.02
N GLU A 96 1.17 -18.25 -0.15
CA GLU A 96 0.11 -18.46 0.83
C GLU A 96 -1.26 -18.59 0.16
N ILE A 97 -1.58 -17.69 -0.77
CA ILE A 97 -2.84 -17.72 -1.54
C ILE A 97 -2.97 -19.04 -2.31
N GLU A 98 -1.92 -19.48 -3.02
CA GLU A 98 -1.98 -20.72 -3.79
C GLU A 98 -2.19 -21.96 -2.88
N ARG A 99 -1.58 -21.97 -1.69
CA ARG A 99 -1.81 -23.03 -0.68
C ARG A 99 -3.26 -23.04 -0.21
N GLU A 100 -3.86 -21.90 0.10
CA GLU A 100 -5.26 -21.81 0.51
C GLU A 100 -6.22 -22.24 -0.61
N ILE A 101 -5.94 -21.81 -1.85
CA ILE A 101 -6.73 -22.20 -3.04
C ILE A 101 -6.65 -23.72 -3.24
N ALA A 102 -5.46 -24.32 -3.14
CA ALA A 102 -5.28 -25.76 -3.26
C ALA A 102 -6.04 -26.53 -2.16
N ALA A 103 -5.98 -26.06 -0.92
CA ALA A 103 -6.70 -26.65 0.21
C ALA A 103 -8.22 -26.56 0.00
N ALA A 104 -8.73 -25.40 -0.42
CA ALA A 104 -10.15 -25.22 -0.72
C ALA A 104 -10.61 -26.15 -1.85
N ARG A 105 -9.85 -26.23 -2.96
CA ARG A 105 -10.16 -27.13 -4.09
C ARG A 105 -10.21 -28.59 -3.65
N ALA A 106 -9.28 -29.04 -2.81
CA ALA A 106 -9.25 -30.40 -2.28
C ALA A 106 -10.48 -30.69 -1.39
N ALA A 107 -10.86 -29.76 -0.52
CA ALA A 107 -12.04 -29.88 0.33
C ALA A 107 -13.34 -29.97 -0.51
N PHE A 108 -13.49 -29.13 -1.53
CA PHE A 108 -14.63 -29.18 -2.45
C PHE A 108 -14.68 -30.49 -3.25
N ALA A 109 -13.53 -31.00 -3.70
CA ALA A 109 -13.45 -32.28 -4.40
C ALA A 109 -13.85 -33.47 -3.50
N ALA A 110 -13.41 -33.45 -2.24
CA ALA A 110 -13.78 -34.47 -1.25
C ALA A 110 -15.29 -34.46 -0.95
N ALA A 111 -15.91 -33.28 -0.85
CA ALA A 111 -17.34 -33.13 -0.64
C ALA A 111 -18.18 -33.60 -1.85
N ARG A 112 -17.65 -33.55 -3.07
CA ARG A 112 -18.33 -34.00 -4.31
C ARG A 112 -18.23 -35.50 -4.59
N ARG A 113 -17.43 -36.28 -3.84
CA ARG A 113 -17.35 -37.74 -4.04
C ARG A 113 -18.66 -38.42 -3.61
N PRO A 114 -19.42 -39.08 -4.51
CA PRO A 114 -20.68 -39.71 -4.15
C PRO A 114 -20.44 -40.90 -3.20
N ARG A 115 -21.25 -40.97 -2.14
CA ARG A 115 -21.32 -42.08 -1.19
C ARG A 115 -21.74 -43.34 -1.96
N SER A 116 -20.80 -44.23 -2.27
CA SER A 116 -21.08 -45.48 -2.99
C SER A 116 -22.18 -46.29 -2.27
N PRO A 117 -23.22 -46.77 -2.97
CA PRO A 117 -24.34 -47.44 -2.34
C PRO A 117 -23.88 -48.80 -1.80
N ARG A 118 -23.94 -48.94 -0.47
CA ARG A 118 -23.64 -50.17 0.27
C ARG A 118 -24.58 -51.29 -0.20
N LYS A 119 -24.04 -52.22 -1.01
CA LYS A 119 -24.70 -53.44 -1.50
C LYS A 119 -25.22 -54.26 -0.30
N ARG A 120 -26.49 -54.11 0.08
CA ARG A 120 -27.17 -55.01 1.02
C ARG A 120 -27.36 -56.36 0.33
N LYS A 121 -26.53 -57.36 0.70
CA LYS A 121 -26.80 -58.76 0.38
C LYS A 121 -28.14 -59.14 1.02
N ARG A 122 -29.18 -59.36 0.21
CA ARG A 122 -30.40 -60.05 0.64
C ARG A 122 -30.01 -61.51 0.86
N THR A 123 -30.00 -61.94 2.11
CA THR A 123 -30.01 -63.34 2.49
C THR A 123 -31.35 -63.90 2.03
N VAL A 124 -31.34 -64.73 0.99
CA VAL A 124 -32.50 -65.57 0.65
C VAL A 124 -32.38 -66.78 1.56
N GLU A 125 -33.11 -66.73 2.67
CA GLU A 125 -33.33 -67.86 3.55
C GLU A 125 -34.16 -68.88 2.77
N THR A 126 -33.53 -70.02 2.52
CA THR A 126 -34.15 -71.22 1.97
C THR A 126 -34.48 -72.15 3.12
N VAL A 127 -35.42 -73.07 2.85
CA VAL A 127 -35.74 -74.33 3.57
C VAL A 127 -36.98 -74.25 4.48
N PRO A 128 -37.81 -75.32 4.59
CA PRO A 128 -37.84 -76.61 3.87
C PRO A 128 -38.98 -76.78 2.86
#